data_AF-A0A7J8H7D8-F1
#
_entry.id   AF-A0A7J8H7D8-F1
#
_cell.length_a   1.000
_cell.length_b   1.000
_cell.length_c   1.000
_cell.angle_alpha   90.00
_cell.angle_beta   90.00
_cell.angle_gamma   90.00
#
_symmetry.space_group_name_H-M   'P 1'
#
loop_
_entity.id
_entity.type
_entity.pdbx_description
1 polymer ?
#
loop_
_entity_poly.entity_id
_entity_poly.type
_entity_poly.pdbx_seq_one_letter_code
_entity_poly.pdbx_strand_id
1 'polypeptide(L)'
;MAQAGFNGGNLTNFFSLPGSRTPDIVNIQETTNVNVPGRWAFKVDGKEIDPANGCTSRGQFLRRGEVFWDDLNCTIKCRCLDFNNEIYCQEATCSPYEMCEPKGKFFYCSPMETSTCVVFGEPHYHTFDGFLFHFQGSCAYLLARQCLQTSSLPFFSVEAKNEHRGGSAVSWVKELSVEVNGYKILIPKGSYGKVKVRPSSSFTGRWRSERVFSLGKTCLDLLVLLFTVCTKEMHSSLCLANTL
;
A
#
# COMPACT_ATOMS: atom_id res chain seq x y z
N MET A 1 46.02 24.31 5.49
CA MET A 1 45.39 22.98 5.59
C MET A 1 44.24 22.85 4.60
N ALA A 2 44.08 21.66 4.03
CA ALA A 2 42.83 21.20 3.45
C ALA A 2 41.97 20.67 4.60
N GLN A 3 40.70 21.07 4.61
CA GLN A 3 39.75 20.75 5.65
C GLN A 3 38.73 19.76 5.06
N ALA A 4 38.46 18.68 5.79
CA ALA A 4 37.47 17.67 5.44
C ALA A 4 36.38 17.65 6.52
N GLY A 5 35.13 17.82 6.10
CA GLY A 5 33.97 17.91 6.99
C GLY A 5 32.74 18.40 6.22
N PHE A 6 31.54 18.20 6.76
CA PHE A 6 30.34 18.85 6.25
C PHE A 6 30.38 20.32 6.69
N ASN A 7 30.28 21.25 5.74
CA ASN A 7 30.37 22.71 5.98
C ASN A 7 31.72 23.21 6.54
N GLY A 8 32.84 22.81 5.92
CA GLY A 8 34.20 23.30 6.23
C GLY A 8 34.45 24.80 5.99
N GLY A 9 33.43 25.64 6.07
CA GLY A 9 33.50 27.10 6.05
C GLY A 9 33.29 27.75 7.44
N ASN A 10 32.85 27.01 8.46
CA ASN A 10 32.87 27.48 9.85
C ASN A 10 34.15 26.99 10.58
N LEU A 11 34.58 27.71 11.61
CA LEU A 11 35.85 27.43 12.31
C LEU A 11 35.77 26.24 13.29
N THR A 12 34.65 25.52 13.36
CA THR A 12 34.37 24.59 14.45
C THR A 12 34.16 23.15 13.99
N ASN A 13 33.59 22.92 12.79
CA ASN A 13 33.09 21.61 12.38
C ASN A 13 33.88 21.02 11.19
N PHE A 14 35.22 21.01 11.30
CA PHE A 14 36.09 20.42 10.28
C PHE A 14 37.21 19.59 10.90
N PHE A 15 37.64 18.57 10.16
CA PHE A 15 38.87 17.85 10.44
C PHE A 15 39.97 18.34 9.48
N SER A 16 41.13 18.69 10.04
CA SER A 16 42.27 19.08 9.25
C SER A 16 43.03 17.85 8.80
N LEU A 17 43.11 17.64 7.49
CA LEU A 17 43.91 16.53 6.97
C LEU A 17 45.39 16.77 7.34
N PRO A 18 46.04 15.84 8.07
CA PRO A 18 47.46 15.95 8.42
C PRO A 18 48.30 16.09 7.15
N GLY A 19 49.34 16.93 7.20
CA GLY A 19 50.19 17.19 6.02
C GLY A 19 49.53 18.01 4.91
N SER A 20 48.29 18.49 5.11
CA SER A 20 47.63 19.28 4.08
C SER A 20 48.24 20.68 3.94
N ARG A 21 48.66 21.01 2.71
CA ARG A 21 49.53 22.15 2.36
C ARG A 21 51.01 22.01 2.76
N THR A 22 51.47 20.80 3.08
CA THR A 22 52.89 20.43 3.09
C THR A 22 53.14 19.43 1.94
N PRO A 23 54.40 19.15 1.59
CA PRO A 23 54.72 18.08 0.64
C PRO A 23 54.17 16.71 1.04
N ASP A 24 53.90 16.48 2.33
CA ASP A 24 53.38 15.22 2.86
C ASP A 24 51.96 14.88 2.38
N ILE A 25 51.25 15.83 1.76
CA ILE A 25 49.92 15.59 1.15
C ILE A 25 49.95 14.50 0.08
N VAL A 26 51.10 14.27 -0.55
CA VAL A 26 51.29 13.19 -1.54
C VAL A 26 51.17 11.80 -0.92
N ASN A 27 51.18 11.68 0.42
CA ASN A 27 51.03 10.41 1.13
C ASN A 27 49.60 10.22 1.65
N ILE A 28 48.63 11.05 1.26
CA ILE A 28 47.27 11.01 1.81
C ILE A 28 46.57 9.66 1.62
N GLN A 29 46.89 8.95 0.53
CA GLN A 29 46.43 7.60 0.23
C GLN A 29 46.99 6.52 1.19
N GLU A 30 48.06 6.82 1.92
CA GLU A 30 48.67 5.93 2.92
C GLU A 30 48.21 6.29 4.34
N THR A 31 47.71 7.50 4.54
CA THR A 31 47.22 8.01 5.83
C THR A 31 45.72 7.73 6.05
N THR A 32 45.29 7.66 7.32
CA THR A 32 43.90 7.34 7.70
C THR A 32 43.62 7.68 9.16
N ASN A 33 42.34 7.90 9.51
CA ASN A 33 41.85 7.96 10.90
C ASN A 33 41.01 6.72 11.31
N VAL A 34 40.87 5.73 10.42
CA VAL A 34 40.07 4.51 10.63
C VAL A 34 40.86 3.23 10.36
N ASN A 35 42.20 3.31 10.43
CA ASN A 35 43.11 2.19 10.20
C ASN A 35 42.93 1.48 8.84
N VAL A 36 42.42 2.19 7.83
CA VAL A 36 42.34 1.71 6.44
C VAL A 36 43.00 2.75 5.54
N PRO A 37 44.17 2.46 4.93
CA PRO A 37 44.90 3.41 4.10
C PRO A 37 44.01 4.11 3.07
N GLY A 38 44.10 5.44 3.01
CA GLY A 38 43.33 6.28 2.08
C GLY A 38 41.84 6.43 2.42
N ARG A 39 41.34 5.75 3.45
CA ARG A 39 39.98 5.91 3.95
C ARG A 39 39.95 6.88 5.12
N TRP A 40 39.01 7.81 5.03
CA TRP A 40 38.72 8.78 6.08
C TRP A 40 37.24 8.71 6.41
N ALA A 41 36.91 8.65 7.70
CA ALA A 41 35.53 8.67 8.15
C ALA A 41 35.32 9.81 9.14
N PHE A 42 34.20 10.51 8.98
CA PHE A 42 33.81 11.63 9.83
C PHE A 42 32.41 11.35 10.36
N LYS A 43 32.24 11.41 11.68
CA LYS A 43 30.93 11.30 12.32
C LYS A 43 30.35 12.70 12.41
N VAL A 44 29.19 12.91 11.80
CA VAL A 44 28.36 14.10 12.03
C VAL A 44 27.46 13.83 13.24
N ASP A 45 27.39 14.77 14.18
CA ASP A 45 26.31 14.84 15.13
C ASP A 45 25.08 15.39 14.40
N GLY A 46 24.01 14.60 14.34
CA GLY A 46 22.81 14.95 13.56
C GLY A 46 22.04 16.19 14.07
N LYS A 47 22.62 16.97 14.98
CA LYS A 47 22.07 18.20 15.57
C LYS A 47 22.50 19.46 14.80
N GLU A 48 23.61 19.42 14.08
CA GLU A 48 24.22 20.57 13.36
C GLU A 48 24.62 20.25 11.92
N ILE A 49 23.86 19.39 11.23
CA ILE A 49 23.86 19.46 9.78
C ILE A 49 23.12 20.75 9.45
N ASP A 50 23.84 21.86 9.20
CA ASP A 50 23.27 22.99 8.45
C ASP A 50 22.94 22.42 7.08
N PRO A 51 21.65 22.09 6.85
CA PRO A 51 21.24 21.43 5.63
C PRO A 51 21.26 22.55 4.60
N ALA A 52 22.40 22.69 3.91
CA ALA A 52 22.69 23.80 3.01
C ALA A 52 21.53 24.11 2.03
N ASN A 53 20.61 23.16 1.79
CA ASN A 53 19.25 23.38 1.30
C ASN A 53 18.23 22.29 1.73
N GLY A 54 17.87 22.16 3.02
CA GLY A 54 16.92 21.12 3.47
C GLY A 54 16.53 21.19 4.94
N CYS A 55 16.09 20.09 5.54
CA CYS A 55 15.83 19.98 6.97
C CYS A 55 16.49 18.70 7.52
N THR A 56 16.78 18.66 8.82
CA THR A 56 17.31 17.46 9.48
C THR A 56 16.36 17.04 10.60
N SER A 57 15.84 15.81 10.55
CA SER A 57 15.00 15.25 11.61
C SER A 57 15.31 13.78 11.84
N ARG A 58 15.35 13.35 13.11
CA ARG A 58 15.71 11.98 13.55
C ARG A 58 16.99 11.43 12.90
N GLY A 59 17.93 12.31 12.55
CA GLY A 59 19.19 11.98 11.88
C GLY A 59 19.05 11.64 10.39
N GLN A 60 17.96 12.05 9.74
CA GLN A 60 17.70 11.92 8.31
C GLN A 60 17.60 13.31 7.68
N PHE A 61 18.25 13.50 6.52
CA PHE A 61 18.12 14.70 5.71
C PHE A 61 16.82 14.64 4.91
N LEU A 62 16.09 15.74 4.91
CA LEU A 62 14.84 15.96 4.19
C LEU A 62 15.05 17.09 3.19
N ARG A 63 14.60 16.91 1.96
CA ARG A 63 14.62 17.96 0.93
C ARG A 63 13.59 19.02 1.24
N ARG A 64 13.83 20.25 0.76
CA ARG A 64 12.82 21.31 0.76
C ARG A 64 11.56 20.82 0.05
N GLY A 65 10.41 21.07 0.68
CA GLY A 65 9.11 20.63 0.20
C GLY A 65 8.79 19.16 0.50
N GLU A 66 9.71 18.38 1.06
CA GLU A 66 9.46 16.98 1.40
C GLU A 66 8.41 16.87 2.50
N VAL A 67 7.42 16.00 2.26
CA VAL A 67 6.27 15.77 3.13
C VAL A 67 6.36 14.35 3.69
N PHE A 68 6.15 14.21 5.00
CA PHE A 68 6.22 12.95 5.70
C PHE A 68 5.27 12.95 6.90
N TRP A 69 5.03 11.78 7.49
CA TRP A 69 4.27 11.60 8.71
C TRP A 69 5.17 11.11 9.84
N ASP A 70 4.97 11.66 11.04
CA ASP A 70 5.88 11.45 12.19
C ASP A 70 5.46 10.28 13.10
N ASP A 71 4.26 9.73 12.87
CA ASP A 71 3.63 8.67 13.66
C ASP A 71 3.15 7.49 12.79
N LEU A 72 2.97 6.35 13.44
CA LEU A 72 2.62 5.07 12.81
C LEU A 72 1.21 5.00 12.21
N ASN A 73 0.32 5.91 12.58
CA ASN A 73 -1.05 5.98 12.06
C ASN A 73 -1.23 7.11 11.03
N CYS A 74 -0.14 7.78 10.65
CA CYS A 74 -0.17 8.94 9.78
C CYS A 74 -1.19 9.99 10.22
N THR A 75 -1.19 10.38 11.49
CA THR A 75 -2.05 11.46 12.04
C THR A 75 -1.34 12.80 12.11
N ILE A 76 -0.01 12.83 12.12
CA ILE A 76 0.82 14.03 12.21
C ILE A 76 1.60 14.21 10.91
N LYS A 77 1.13 15.13 10.06
CA LYS A 77 1.75 15.46 8.78
C LYS A 77 2.76 16.59 8.96
N CYS A 78 3.98 16.35 8.52
CA CYS A 78 5.07 17.30 8.55
C CYS A 78 5.56 17.63 7.14
N ARG A 79 6.10 18.84 6.99
CA ARG A 79 6.76 19.31 5.76
C ARG A 79 8.05 20.02 6.11
N CYS A 80 9.13 19.67 5.42
CA CYS A 80 10.32 20.51 5.39
C CYS A 80 9.99 21.78 4.57
N LEU A 81 9.97 22.93 5.24
CA LEU A 81 9.64 24.19 4.61
C LEU A 81 10.68 24.54 3.54
N ASP A 82 10.22 25.26 2.51
CA ASP A 82 11.09 25.69 1.40
C ASP A 82 12.07 26.80 1.83
N PHE A 83 11.93 27.31 3.05
CA PHE A 83 12.74 28.37 3.66
C PHE A 83 13.15 28.00 5.09
N ASN A 84 14.18 28.67 5.59
CA ASN A 84 14.68 28.60 6.98
C ASN A 84 15.09 27.21 7.49
N ASN A 85 15.08 26.18 6.64
CA ASN A 85 15.43 24.81 7.03
C ASN A 85 14.56 24.27 8.20
N GLU A 86 13.34 24.79 8.33
CA GLU A 86 12.40 24.49 9.41
C GLU A 86 11.40 23.41 9.00
N ILE A 87 10.95 22.63 10.00
CA ILE A 87 9.91 21.62 9.82
C ILE A 87 8.62 22.14 10.44
N TYR A 88 7.55 22.15 9.65
CA TYR A 88 6.21 22.46 10.13
C TYR A 88 5.37 21.20 10.15
N CYS A 89 4.68 20.96 11.27
CA CYS A 89 3.80 19.81 11.46
C CYS A 89 2.39 20.23 11.86
N GLN A 90 1.39 19.49 11.39
CA GLN A 90 -0.02 19.67 11.71
C GLN A 90 -0.74 18.32 11.72
N GLU A 91 -1.89 18.25 12.37
CA GLU A 91 -2.75 17.07 12.32
C GLU A 91 -3.36 16.91 10.93
N ALA A 92 -3.12 15.76 10.29
CA ALA A 92 -3.77 15.37 9.03
C ALA A 92 -3.61 13.87 8.78
N THR A 93 -4.70 13.23 8.36
CA THR A 93 -4.74 11.81 8.01
C THR A 93 -4.54 11.58 6.51
N CYS A 94 -4.14 10.36 6.13
CA CYS A 94 -4.17 9.93 4.73
C CYS A 94 -5.57 10.03 4.13
N SER A 95 -5.65 10.16 2.80
CA SER A 95 -6.90 10.02 2.06
C SER A 95 -7.52 8.62 2.30
N PRO A 96 -8.85 8.45 2.19
CA PRO A 96 -9.48 7.13 2.25
C PRO A 96 -8.97 6.12 1.21
N TYR A 97 -8.27 6.59 0.17
CA TYR A 97 -7.66 5.80 -0.91
C TYR A 97 -6.14 5.71 -0.80
N GLU A 98 -5.56 6.09 0.34
CA GLU A 98 -4.13 5.99 0.62
C GLU A 98 -3.90 5.14 1.86
N MET A 99 -2.75 4.49 1.91
CA MET A 99 -2.30 3.69 3.05
C MET A 99 -1.05 4.30 3.68
N CYS A 100 -0.99 4.27 5.01
CA CYS A 100 0.18 4.71 5.77
C CYS A 100 1.26 3.63 5.73
N GLU A 101 2.38 3.92 5.05
CA GLU A 101 3.48 2.99 4.86
C GLU A 101 4.78 3.51 5.49
N PRO A 102 5.55 2.65 6.18
CA PRO A 102 6.85 3.02 6.73
C PRO A 102 7.89 3.16 5.62
N LYS A 103 8.67 4.24 5.64
CA LYS A 103 9.81 4.44 4.73
C LYS A 103 10.95 5.15 5.44
N GLY A 104 12.01 4.40 5.73
CA GLY A 104 13.13 4.90 6.54
C GLY A 104 12.69 5.11 7.98
N LYS A 105 12.82 6.35 8.49
CA LYS A 105 12.46 6.71 9.87
C LYS A 105 11.10 7.41 10.01
N PHE A 106 10.36 7.53 8.92
CA PHE A 106 9.09 8.24 8.81
C PHE A 106 8.04 7.38 8.10
N PHE A 107 6.82 7.91 8.01
CA PHE A 107 5.69 7.29 7.33
C PHE A 107 5.20 8.16 6.18
N TYR A 108 4.55 7.54 5.18
CA TYR A 108 4.05 8.21 3.99
C TYR A 108 2.70 7.65 3.60
N CYS A 109 1.78 8.52 3.19
CA CYS A 109 0.56 8.10 2.54
C CYS A 109 0.89 7.69 1.10
N SER A 110 0.68 6.42 0.79
CA SER A 110 0.90 5.81 -0.52
C SER A 110 -0.46 5.49 -1.15
N PRO A 111 -0.72 5.79 -2.43
CA PRO A 111 -1.98 5.43 -3.07
C PRO A 111 -2.24 3.92 -2.98
N MET A 112 -3.46 3.53 -2.63
CA MET A 112 -3.87 2.13 -2.75
C MET A 112 -3.98 1.78 -4.23
N GLU A 113 -3.12 0.88 -4.71
CA GLU A 113 -3.25 0.34 -6.07
C GLU A 113 -4.51 -0.51 -6.17
N THR A 114 -5.45 -0.11 -7.02
CA THR A 114 -6.71 -0.84 -7.22
C THR A 114 -6.78 -1.47 -8.60
N SER A 115 -7.25 -2.71 -8.65
CA SER A 115 -7.57 -3.42 -9.90
C SER A 115 -9.02 -3.90 -9.83
N THR A 116 -9.68 -3.98 -10.99
CA THR A 116 -11.11 -4.33 -11.07
C THR A 116 -11.29 -5.57 -11.92
N CYS A 117 -11.98 -6.58 -11.36
CA CYS A 117 -12.50 -7.72 -12.12
C CYS A 117 -13.98 -7.46 -12.43
N VAL A 118 -14.39 -7.67 -13.69
CA VAL A 118 -15.76 -7.38 -14.16
C VAL A 118 -16.36 -8.62 -14.80
N VAL A 119 -17.59 -8.93 -14.42
CA VAL A 119 -18.42 -9.95 -15.09
C VAL A 119 -19.66 -9.29 -15.65
N PHE A 120 -19.90 -9.42 -16.96
CA PHE A 120 -20.98 -8.74 -17.66
C PHE A 120 -21.49 -9.56 -18.85
N GLY A 121 -22.69 -9.23 -19.34
CA GLY A 121 -23.26 -9.86 -20.55
C GLY A 121 -23.48 -11.37 -20.42
N GLU A 122 -23.05 -12.12 -21.45
CA GLU A 122 -23.27 -13.57 -21.64
C GLU A 122 -21.98 -14.40 -21.52
N PRO A 123 -21.68 -14.88 -20.30
CA PRO A 123 -20.81 -14.13 -19.40
C PRO A 123 -19.42 -13.85 -20.02
N HIS A 124 -19.08 -12.57 -20.05
CA HIS A 124 -17.75 -12.06 -20.36
C HIS A 124 -17.04 -11.72 -19.05
N TYR A 125 -15.76 -12.06 -18.97
CA TYR A 125 -14.93 -11.85 -17.78
C TYR A 125 -13.75 -10.96 -18.14
N HIS A 126 -13.61 -9.85 -17.43
CA HIS A 126 -12.37 -9.07 -17.38
C HIS A 126 -11.66 -9.36 -16.08
N THR A 127 -10.44 -9.88 -16.15
CA THR A 127 -9.58 -10.14 -15.00
C THR A 127 -8.92 -8.86 -14.47
N PHE A 128 -8.34 -8.93 -13.28
CA PHE A 128 -7.65 -7.80 -12.63
C PHE A 128 -6.45 -7.26 -13.44
N ASP A 129 -5.79 -8.12 -14.22
CA ASP A 129 -4.70 -7.78 -15.13
C ASP A 129 -5.19 -7.37 -16.54
N GLY A 130 -6.51 -7.22 -16.73
CA GLY A 130 -7.12 -6.68 -17.94
C GLY A 130 -7.44 -7.69 -19.04
N PHE A 131 -7.18 -8.98 -18.82
CA PHE A 131 -7.48 -10.03 -19.79
C PHE A 131 -8.99 -10.23 -19.95
N LEU A 132 -9.47 -10.27 -21.20
CA LEU A 132 -10.86 -10.56 -21.54
C LEU A 132 -10.99 -12.02 -21.97
N PHE A 133 -11.90 -12.75 -21.34
CA PHE A 133 -12.26 -14.10 -21.79
C PHE A 133 -13.75 -14.38 -21.67
N HIS A 134 -14.16 -15.47 -22.31
CA HIS A 134 -15.54 -15.91 -22.41
C HIS A 134 -15.62 -17.34 -21.89
N PHE A 135 -16.62 -17.62 -21.04
CA PHE A 135 -16.76 -18.95 -20.47
C PHE A 135 -18.23 -19.35 -20.38
N GLN A 136 -18.63 -20.35 -21.17
CA GLN A 136 -20.01 -20.83 -21.21
C GLN A 136 -20.16 -22.08 -20.34
N GLY A 137 -20.64 -21.91 -19.11
CA GLY A 137 -21.00 -23.00 -18.22
C GLY A 137 -21.96 -22.57 -17.12
N SER A 138 -22.66 -23.53 -16.51
CA SER A 138 -23.75 -23.31 -15.55
C SER A 138 -23.40 -23.64 -14.09
N CYS A 139 -22.11 -23.77 -13.77
CA CYS A 139 -21.67 -24.04 -12.42
C CYS A 139 -21.49 -22.72 -11.63
N ALA A 140 -21.04 -22.86 -10.38
CA ALA A 140 -20.47 -21.75 -9.64
C ALA A 140 -18.97 -21.67 -9.92
N TYR A 141 -18.49 -20.48 -10.24
CA TYR A 141 -17.11 -20.19 -10.57
C TYR A 141 -16.52 -19.23 -9.55
N LEU A 142 -15.32 -19.54 -9.08
CA LEU A 142 -14.57 -18.69 -8.17
C LEU A 142 -13.96 -17.52 -8.96
N LEU A 143 -14.33 -16.30 -8.62
CA LEU A 143 -13.81 -15.09 -9.27
C LEU A 143 -12.59 -14.53 -8.56
N ALA A 144 -12.64 -14.49 -7.23
CA ALA A 144 -11.56 -13.99 -6.41
C ALA A 144 -11.59 -14.64 -5.03
N ARG A 145 -10.41 -14.97 -4.51
CA ARG A 145 -10.21 -15.50 -3.16
C ARG A 145 -8.79 -15.22 -2.71
N GLN A 146 -8.61 -15.08 -1.40
CA GLN A 146 -7.31 -15.06 -0.76
C GLN A 146 -6.55 -16.40 -0.94
N CYS A 147 -5.33 -16.37 -1.48
CA CYS A 147 -4.50 -17.58 -1.67
C CYS A 147 -4.02 -18.21 -0.37
N LEU A 148 -3.48 -17.38 0.52
CA LEU A 148 -2.76 -17.84 1.70
C LEU A 148 -3.58 -17.54 2.95
N GLN A 149 -4.05 -18.59 3.61
CA GLN A 149 -4.74 -18.50 4.91
C GLN A 149 -3.81 -18.02 6.05
N THR A 150 -2.51 -17.88 5.80
CA THR A 150 -1.51 -17.44 6.78
C THR A 150 -1.33 -15.92 6.86
N SER A 151 -1.96 -15.14 5.97
CA SER A 151 -1.91 -13.69 6.08
C SER A 151 -2.78 -13.23 7.25
N SER A 152 -2.38 -12.17 7.96
CA SER A 152 -3.18 -11.49 9.00
C SER A 152 -4.46 -10.82 8.45
N LEU A 153 -4.73 -10.96 7.15
CA LEU A 153 -5.88 -10.39 6.46
C LEU A 153 -7.11 -11.29 6.60
N PRO A 154 -8.30 -10.69 6.76
CA PRO A 154 -9.55 -11.45 6.89
C PRO A 154 -9.83 -12.25 5.62
N PHE A 155 -10.33 -13.48 5.80
CA PHE A 155 -10.75 -14.34 4.70
C PHE A 155 -11.86 -13.67 3.87
N PHE A 156 -11.73 -13.74 2.56
CA PHE A 156 -12.81 -13.43 1.63
C PHE A 156 -12.84 -14.39 0.43
N SER A 157 -14.03 -14.54 -0.15
CA SER A 157 -14.26 -15.29 -1.39
C SER A 157 -15.40 -14.66 -2.18
N VAL A 158 -15.25 -14.57 -3.50
CA VAL A 158 -16.24 -14.07 -4.45
C VAL A 158 -16.51 -15.13 -5.49
N GLU A 159 -17.76 -15.57 -5.61
CA GLU A 159 -18.19 -16.59 -6.56
C GLU A 159 -19.34 -16.06 -7.42
N ALA A 160 -19.34 -16.41 -8.70
CA ALA A 160 -20.46 -16.21 -9.61
C ALA A 160 -21.09 -17.55 -9.96
N LYS A 161 -22.38 -17.69 -9.69
CA LYS A 161 -23.17 -18.83 -10.14
C LYS A 161 -23.84 -18.50 -11.45
N ASN A 162 -23.54 -19.27 -12.48
CA ASN A 162 -24.15 -19.14 -13.79
C ASN A 162 -25.32 -20.12 -13.94
N GLU A 163 -26.22 -19.83 -14.88
CA GLU A 163 -27.26 -20.75 -15.31
C GLU A 163 -27.42 -20.70 -16.83
N HIS A 164 -27.92 -21.78 -17.43
CA HIS A 164 -28.17 -21.86 -18.85
C HIS A 164 -29.35 -20.99 -19.29
N ARG A 165 -29.23 -20.35 -20.45
CA ARG A 165 -30.26 -19.53 -21.06
C ARG A 165 -31.16 -20.39 -21.95
N GLY A 166 -32.06 -21.15 -21.32
CA GLY A 166 -32.97 -22.08 -22.00
C GLY A 166 -32.32 -23.42 -22.36
N GLY A 167 -31.26 -23.41 -23.18
CA GLY A 167 -30.48 -24.59 -23.56
C GLY A 167 -29.01 -24.54 -23.06
N SER A 168 -28.25 -25.62 -23.24
CA SER A 168 -26.88 -25.74 -22.68
C SER A 168 -25.78 -24.94 -23.40
N ALA A 169 -26.11 -24.26 -24.50
CA ALA A 169 -25.12 -23.58 -25.34
C ALA A 169 -24.67 -22.21 -24.79
N VAL A 170 -25.51 -21.54 -24.01
CA VAL A 170 -25.27 -20.18 -23.50
C VAL A 170 -25.61 -20.13 -22.03
N SER A 171 -24.77 -19.50 -21.22
CA SER A 171 -25.06 -19.22 -19.82
C SER A 171 -25.04 -17.73 -19.49
N TRP A 172 -25.51 -17.39 -18.29
CA TRP A 172 -25.43 -16.04 -17.75
C TRP A 172 -25.35 -16.07 -16.22
N VAL A 173 -24.91 -14.98 -15.60
CA VAL A 173 -24.84 -14.88 -14.14
C VAL A 173 -26.25 -14.86 -13.54
N LYS A 174 -26.51 -15.83 -12.65
CA LYS A 174 -27.74 -15.95 -11.87
C LYS A 174 -27.63 -15.28 -10.51
N GLU A 175 -26.48 -15.43 -9.87
CA GLU A 175 -26.25 -14.98 -8.49
C GLU A 175 -24.76 -14.72 -8.27
N LEU A 176 -24.44 -13.60 -7.64
CA LEU A 176 -23.11 -13.36 -7.07
C LEU A 176 -23.15 -13.65 -5.57
N SER A 177 -22.11 -14.29 -5.07
CA SER A 177 -21.94 -14.51 -3.63
C SER A 177 -20.60 -14.02 -3.14
N VAL A 178 -20.62 -13.28 -2.04
CA VAL A 178 -19.43 -12.79 -1.35
C VAL A 178 -19.43 -13.37 0.05
N GLU A 179 -18.36 -14.06 0.41
CA GLU A 179 -18.08 -14.44 1.78
C GLU A 179 -17.02 -13.52 2.37
N VAL A 180 -17.30 -12.92 3.53
CA VAL A 180 -16.38 -12.06 4.27
C VAL A 180 -16.78 -12.02 5.75
N ASN A 181 -15.81 -12.07 6.66
CA ASN A 181 -16.03 -11.94 8.12
C ASN A 181 -17.12 -12.88 8.69
N GLY A 182 -17.22 -14.12 8.19
CA GLY A 182 -18.22 -15.10 8.66
C GLY A 182 -19.65 -14.86 8.13
N TYR A 183 -19.82 -13.95 7.19
CA TYR A 183 -21.09 -13.69 6.51
C TYR A 183 -20.99 -14.03 5.03
N LYS A 184 -22.07 -14.59 4.48
CA LYS A 184 -22.26 -14.79 3.04
C LYS A 184 -23.37 -13.86 2.55
N ILE A 185 -23.00 -12.94 1.68
CA ILE A 185 -23.85 -11.96 1.02
C ILE A 185 -24.19 -12.53 -0.36
N LEU A 186 -25.49 -12.64 -0.67
CA LEU A 186 -26.00 -13.10 -1.94
C LEU A 186 -26.66 -11.94 -2.68
N ILE A 187 -26.30 -11.81 -3.95
CA ILE A 187 -26.83 -10.80 -4.87
C ILE A 187 -27.46 -11.54 -6.04
N PRO A 188 -28.77 -11.86 -5.95
CA PRO A 188 -29.47 -12.55 -7.04
C PRO A 188 -29.68 -11.59 -8.21
N LYS A 189 -29.67 -12.15 -9.41
CA LYS A 189 -30.07 -11.43 -10.62
C LYS A 189 -31.44 -10.76 -10.44
N GLY A 190 -31.57 -9.54 -10.97
CA GLY A 190 -32.81 -8.77 -10.92
C GLY A 190 -33.14 -8.17 -9.55
N SER A 191 -32.32 -8.41 -8.52
CA SER A 191 -32.49 -7.84 -7.18
C SER A 191 -31.77 -6.50 -7.05
N TYR A 192 -32.07 -5.55 -7.93
CA TYR A 192 -31.44 -4.23 -7.91
C TYR A 192 -31.58 -3.57 -6.55
N GLY A 193 -30.44 -3.21 -5.96
CA GLY A 193 -30.38 -2.58 -4.64
C GLY A 193 -30.88 -3.47 -3.50
N LYS A 194 -30.98 -4.80 -3.66
CA LYS A 194 -31.37 -5.74 -2.60
C LYS A 194 -30.37 -6.88 -2.49
N VAL A 195 -29.90 -7.14 -1.27
CA VAL A 195 -28.98 -8.24 -0.97
C VAL A 195 -29.51 -9.11 0.14
N LYS A 196 -29.26 -10.42 0.06
CA LYS A 196 -29.57 -11.36 1.14
C LYS A 196 -28.30 -11.65 1.91
N VAL A 197 -28.34 -11.59 3.24
CA VAL A 197 -27.19 -11.90 4.07
C VAL A 197 -27.52 -13.11 4.92
N ARG A 198 -26.61 -14.08 4.98
CA ARG A 198 -26.70 -15.31 5.78
C ARG A 198 -25.37 -15.61 6.46
N PRO A 199 -25.33 -16.38 7.56
CA PRO A 199 -24.09 -16.83 8.17
C PRO A 199 -23.35 -17.74 7.18
N SER A 200 -22.03 -17.63 7.14
CA SER A 200 -21.19 -18.58 6.42
C SER A 200 -20.83 -19.78 7.30
N SER A 201 -20.15 -20.78 6.74
CA SER A 201 -19.77 -22.00 7.47
C SER A 201 -18.80 -21.73 8.64
N SER A 202 -18.12 -20.59 8.64
CA SER A 202 -17.20 -20.16 9.71
C SER A 202 -17.89 -19.36 10.83
N PHE A 203 -19.20 -19.09 10.74
CA PHE A 203 -19.91 -18.30 11.74
C PHE A 203 -20.21 -19.11 13.01
N THR A 204 -19.76 -18.59 14.17
CA THR A 204 -19.90 -19.25 15.48
C THR A 204 -20.98 -18.63 16.38
N GLY A 205 -21.64 -17.54 15.94
CA GLY A 205 -22.66 -16.83 16.73
C GLY A 205 -24.08 -17.38 16.60
N ARG A 206 -25.01 -16.82 17.39
CA ARG A 206 -26.45 -17.14 17.29
C ARG A 206 -27.13 -16.25 16.26
N TRP A 207 -27.56 -16.83 15.14
CA TRP A 207 -28.24 -16.12 14.07
C TRP A 207 -29.75 -16.34 14.12
N ARG A 208 -30.55 -15.27 14.02
CA ARG A 208 -32.01 -15.34 14.24
C ARG A 208 -32.79 -15.73 12.98
N SER A 209 -32.50 -15.11 11.83
CA SER A 209 -33.17 -15.40 10.56
C SER A 209 -32.48 -14.69 9.38
N GLU A 210 -32.80 -15.10 8.16
CA GLU A 210 -32.37 -14.44 6.93
C GLU A 210 -32.83 -12.98 6.88
N ARG A 211 -31.89 -12.11 6.51
CA ARG A 211 -32.12 -10.66 6.43
C ARG A 211 -31.87 -10.18 5.01
N VAL A 212 -32.85 -9.49 4.47
CA VAL A 212 -32.75 -8.77 3.20
C VAL A 212 -32.46 -7.31 3.51
N PHE A 213 -31.37 -6.79 2.95
CA PHE A 213 -31.00 -5.39 3.07
C PHE A 213 -31.27 -4.67 1.76
N SER A 214 -31.80 -3.45 1.85
CA SER A 214 -31.87 -2.55 0.71
C SER A 214 -30.60 -1.70 0.70
N LEU A 215 -29.82 -1.79 -0.38
CA LEU A 215 -28.67 -0.94 -0.64
C LEU A 215 -29.21 0.46 -0.97
N GLY A 216 -29.02 1.42 -0.05
CA GLY A 216 -29.31 2.83 -0.32
C GLY A 216 -28.39 3.37 -1.42
N LYS A 217 -28.70 4.55 -1.99
CA LYS A 217 -27.90 5.18 -3.07
C LYS A 217 -26.41 5.39 -2.70
N THR A 218 -26.05 5.32 -1.43
CA THR A 218 -24.67 5.35 -0.91
C THR A 218 -23.92 4.03 -1.03
N CYS A 219 -24.56 2.93 -1.47
CA CYS A 219 -23.92 1.63 -1.68
C CYS A 219 -23.35 1.41 -3.09
N LEU A 220 -23.11 2.48 -3.87
CA LEU A 220 -21.97 2.40 -4.79
C LEU A 220 -20.68 2.12 -3.98
N ASP A 221 -20.62 2.59 -2.73
CA ASP A 221 -19.49 2.33 -1.83
C ASP A 221 -19.38 0.88 -1.37
N LEU A 222 -20.43 0.04 -1.43
CA LEU A 222 -20.31 -1.38 -1.04
C LEU A 222 -19.79 -2.27 -2.18
N LEU A 223 -20.13 -1.91 -3.42
CA LEU A 223 -19.46 -2.47 -4.58
C LEU A 223 -17.99 -2.03 -4.55
N VAL A 224 -17.71 -0.75 -4.27
CA VAL A 224 -16.35 -0.22 -4.10
C VAL A 224 -15.62 -0.81 -2.89
N LEU A 225 -16.27 -1.10 -1.76
CA LEU A 225 -15.67 -1.74 -0.57
C LEU A 225 -15.30 -3.21 -0.83
N LEU A 226 -16.06 -3.92 -1.67
CA LEU A 226 -15.64 -5.24 -2.18
C LEU A 226 -14.37 -5.14 -3.02
N PHE A 227 -14.18 -4.01 -3.72
CA PHE A 227 -12.95 -3.70 -4.45
C PHE A 227 -11.84 -3.18 -3.55
N THR A 228 -12.10 -2.45 -2.45
CA THR A 228 -11.07 -1.93 -1.52
C THR A 228 -10.44 -3.01 -0.63
N VAL A 229 -11.15 -4.12 -0.37
CA VAL A 229 -10.55 -5.28 0.32
C VAL A 229 -9.59 -6.04 -0.61
N CYS A 230 -9.75 -5.91 -1.92
CA CYS A 230 -8.90 -6.56 -2.92
C CYS A 230 -7.52 -5.90 -3.11
N THR A 231 -7.18 -4.83 -2.38
CA THR A 231 -6.09 -3.92 -2.78
C THR A 231 -4.97 -3.80 -1.77
N LYS A 232 -5.04 -4.51 -0.64
CA LYS A 232 -4.05 -4.33 0.43
C LYS A 232 -2.72 -5.08 0.17
N GLU A 233 -2.70 -6.21 -0.53
CA GLU A 233 -1.46 -7.00 -0.79
C GLU A 233 -1.56 -7.95 -2.02
N MET A 234 -2.34 -7.59 -3.04
CA MET A 234 -2.90 -8.57 -3.99
C MET A 234 -2.15 -8.74 -5.32
N HIS A 235 -0.97 -8.15 -5.48
CA HIS A 235 -0.08 -8.48 -6.60
C HIS A 235 0.60 -9.87 -6.45
N SER A 236 0.63 -10.46 -5.24
CA SER A 236 1.40 -11.69 -4.98
C SER A 236 0.58 -12.89 -4.47
N SER A 237 -0.73 -12.73 -4.24
CA SER A 237 -1.54 -13.70 -3.49
C SER A 237 -2.98 -13.86 -3.98
N LEU A 238 -3.22 -13.56 -5.26
CA LEU A 238 -4.44 -13.85 -6.00
C LEU A 238 -4.23 -15.08 -6.88
N CYS A 239 -4.98 -16.14 -6.64
CA CYS A 239 -5.09 -17.26 -7.55
C CYS A 239 -6.35 -16.99 -8.34
N LEU A 240 -6.18 -16.53 -9.57
CA LEU A 240 -7.17 -16.86 -10.59
C LEU A 240 -7.22 -18.39 -10.65
N ALA A 241 -8.39 -18.97 -10.43
CA ALA A 241 -8.56 -20.38 -10.74
C ALA A 241 -8.39 -20.50 -12.25
N ASN A 242 -7.21 -20.93 -12.70
CA ASN A 242 -7.04 -21.50 -14.03
C ASN A 242 -7.95 -22.73 -14.06
N THR A 243 -9.17 -22.56 -14.54
CA THR A 243 -10.00 -23.68 -14.98
C THR A 243 -9.40 -24.18 -16.29
N LEU A 244 -8.73 -25.34 -16.19
CA LEU A 244 -8.48 -26.26 -17.31
C LEU A 244 -9.78 -26.67 -17.98
#